data_AF-A0A2G8LLN6-F1
#
_entry.id   AF-A0A2G8LLN6-F1
#
_cell.length_a   1.000
_cell.length_b   1.000
_cell.length_c   1.000
_cell.angle_alpha   90.00
_cell.angle_beta   90.00
_cell.angle_gamma   90.00
#
_symmetry.space_group_name_H-M   'P 1'
#
loop_
_entity.id
_entity.type
_entity.pdbx_description
1 polymer ?
#
loop_
_entity_poly.entity_id
_entity_poly.type
_entity_poly.pdbx_seq_one_letter_code
_entity_poly.pdbx_strand_id
1 'polypeptide(L)'
;MELEEWEALHRYRSPGQIWIFATQEPAAIIPDFLPPKVYRYDTYNWSFTFHSTSDIHGAYGWYTPHDKPRSNTRGINWYQIKPKFASWVSSRHCKGLVWDRTKFVKDLNKFIPIDMYGVCGNATISRNRDIAKGVLKKYKFHVSLENSCCSEYLSEVWDALQTWESVPIVLGGTKEEYDK
;
A
#
# COMPACT_ATOMS: atom_id res chain seq x y z
N MET A 1 15.70 17.85 -8.56
CA MET A 1 16.56 17.98 -9.73
C MET A 1 16.21 19.27 -10.42
N GLU A 2 17.22 20.07 -10.72
CA GLU A 2 17.05 21.35 -11.41
C GLU A 2 16.88 21.14 -12.92
N LEU A 3 16.38 22.16 -13.61
CA LEU A 3 16.15 22.09 -15.06
C LEU A 3 17.42 21.70 -15.84
N GLU A 4 18.58 22.26 -15.45
CA GLU A 4 19.88 21.98 -16.09
C GLU A 4 20.26 20.50 -16.04
N GLU A 5 19.92 19.81 -14.94
CA GLU A 5 20.17 18.38 -14.81
C GLU A 5 19.31 17.56 -15.77
N TRP A 6 18.04 17.96 -15.95
CA TRP A 6 17.13 17.36 -16.93
C TRP A 6 17.58 17.60 -18.37
N GLU A 7 18.05 18.81 -18.69
CA GLU A 7 18.58 19.14 -20.02
C GLU A 7 19.81 18.29 -20.35
N ALA A 8 20.74 18.14 -19.41
CA ALA A 8 21.91 17.28 -19.57
C ALA A 8 21.50 15.82 -19.79
N LEU A 9 20.57 15.33 -18.99
CA LEU A 9 20.00 13.99 -19.06
C LEU A 9 19.41 13.67 -20.45
N HIS A 10 18.63 14.60 -21.02
CA HIS A 10 18.08 14.48 -22.37
C HIS A 10 19.18 14.57 -23.44
N ARG A 11 20.15 15.48 -23.28
CA ARG A 11 21.26 15.67 -24.23
C ARG A 11 22.17 14.44 -24.37
N TYR A 12 22.43 13.76 -23.25
CA TYR A 12 23.34 12.60 -23.21
C TYR A 12 22.63 11.26 -23.34
N ARG A 13 21.31 11.27 -23.55
CA ARG A 13 20.53 10.07 -23.78
C ARG A 13 21.01 9.37 -25.05
N SER A 14 21.44 8.12 -24.92
CA SER A 14 21.92 7.34 -26.06
C SER A 14 20.77 6.97 -27.00
N PRO A 15 21.00 6.95 -28.33
CA PRO A 15 19.99 6.46 -29.27
C PRO A 15 19.51 5.05 -28.90
N GLY A 16 18.19 4.86 -28.83
CA GLY A 16 17.57 3.58 -28.46
C GLY A 16 17.53 3.29 -26.96
N GLN A 17 18.07 4.15 -26.08
CA GLN A 17 17.96 3.96 -24.64
C GLN A 17 16.52 4.16 -24.17
N ILE A 18 15.94 3.12 -23.55
CA ILE A 18 14.60 3.17 -22.95
C ILE A 18 14.66 3.80 -21.57
N TRP A 19 13.79 4.79 -21.33
CA TRP A 19 13.63 5.43 -20.03
C TRP A 19 12.27 5.08 -19.46
N ILE A 20 12.25 4.65 -18.21
CA ILE A 20 11.05 4.11 -17.55
C ILE A 20 10.64 5.05 -16.42
N PHE A 21 9.38 5.48 -16.43
CA PHE A 21 8.77 6.14 -15.29
C PHE A 21 8.37 5.08 -14.26
N ALA A 22 9.08 5.00 -13.15
CA ALA A 22 8.86 4.00 -12.12
C ALA A 22 8.33 4.62 -10.83
N THR A 23 7.17 4.16 -10.36
CA THR A 23 6.60 4.55 -9.06
C THR A 23 5.65 3.48 -8.54
N GLN A 24 5.65 3.26 -7.23
CA GLN A 24 4.61 2.50 -6.55
C GLN A 24 3.56 3.39 -5.87
N GLU A 25 3.76 4.71 -5.86
CA GLU A 25 2.83 5.65 -5.25
C GLU A 25 1.87 6.26 -6.31
N PRO A 26 0.60 6.52 -5.96
CA PRO A 26 -0.36 7.17 -6.85
C PRO A 26 0.03 8.60 -7.23
N ALA A 27 -0.25 8.99 -8.48
CA ALA A 27 0.06 10.32 -9.01
C ALA A 27 -0.46 11.48 -8.14
N ALA A 28 -1.58 11.27 -7.44
CA ALA A 28 -2.17 12.26 -6.53
C ALA A 28 -1.27 12.64 -5.34
N ILE A 29 -0.27 11.81 -5.00
CA ILE A 29 0.58 12.00 -3.81
C ILE A 29 2.06 12.19 -4.14
N ILE A 30 2.44 12.14 -5.42
CA ILE A 30 3.81 12.35 -5.90
C ILE A 30 3.91 13.43 -7.01
N PRO A 31 3.39 14.64 -6.80
CA PRO A 31 3.47 15.70 -7.83
C PRO A 31 4.91 16.04 -8.22
N ASP A 32 5.86 15.86 -7.30
CA ASP A 32 7.28 16.18 -7.48
C ASP A 32 8.06 15.14 -8.30
N PHE A 33 7.44 14.02 -8.67
CA PHE A 33 8.06 13.00 -9.54
C PHE A 33 7.92 13.31 -11.02
N LEU A 34 7.19 14.37 -11.38
CA LEU A 34 7.00 14.74 -12.78
C LEU A 34 8.22 15.53 -13.29
N PRO A 35 8.70 15.25 -14.51
CA PRO A 35 9.70 16.09 -15.16
C PRO A 35 9.25 17.55 -15.25
N PRO A 36 10.19 18.50 -15.43
CA PRO A 36 9.88 19.87 -15.80
C PRO A 36 8.89 19.92 -16.96
N LYS A 37 8.05 20.96 -17.01
CA LYS A 37 6.96 21.06 -18.00
C LYS A 37 7.43 20.84 -19.44
N VAL A 38 8.64 21.32 -19.78
CA VAL A 38 9.25 21.17 -21.11
C VAL A 38 9.54 19.72 -21.49
N TYR A 39 9.72 18.83 -20.51
CA TYR A 39 10.09 17.42 -20.70
C TYR A 39 8.99 16.44 -20.28
N ARG A 40 7.81 16.94 -19.94
CA ARG A 40 6.76 16.14 -19.29
C ARG A 40 6.19 15.03 -20.19
N TYR A 41 6.24 15.21 -21.50
CA TYR A 41 5.56 14.33 -22.46
C TYR A 41 6.51 13.52 -23.36
N ASP A 42 7.83 13.73 -23.25
CA ASP A 42 8.85 13.13 -24.12
C ASP A 42 10.01 12.46 -23.36
N THR A 43 10.02 12.54 -22.03
CA THR A 43 11.07 11.92 -21.20
C THR A 43 11.02 10.39 -21.23
N TYR A 44 9.87 9.81 -20.88
CA TYR A 44 9.74 8.38 -20.62
C TYR A 44 9.10 7.66 -21.81
N ASN A 45 9.57 6.44 -22.10
CA ASN A 45 8.94 5.58 -23.09
C ASN A 45 7.91 4.66 -22.44
N TRP A 46 8.27 4.11 -21.28
CA TRP A 46 7.48 3.10 -20.58
C TRP A 46 7.15 3.54 -19.16
N SER A 47 6.06 3.01 -18.66
CA SER A 47 5.59 3.14 -17.29
C SER A 47 5.78 1.83 -16.54
N PHE A 48 6.29 1.91 -15.31
CA PHE A 48 6.39 0.80 -14.37
C PHE A 48 5.68 1.19 -13.08
N THR A 49 4.40 0.83 -12.97
CA THR A 49 3.55 1.25 -11.85
C THR A 49 2.65 0.13 -11.36
N PHE A 50 1.96 0.34 -10.23
CA PHE A 50 1.02 -0.64 -9.68
C PHE A 50 -0.23 -0.86 -10.54
N HIS A 51 -0.53 0.04 -11.49
CA HIS A 51 -1.77 -0.04 -12.27
C HIS A 51 -1.60 -0.99 -13.46
N SER A 52 -2.59 -1.82 -13.74
CA SER A 52 -2.55 -2.85 -14.79
C SER A 52 -2.42 -2.29 -16.21
N THR A 53 -2.71 -1.01 -16.42
CA THR A 53 -2.54 -0.34 -17.72
C THR A 53 -1.12 0.19 -17.96
N SER A 54 -0.18 -0.03 -17.04
CA SER A 54 1.22 0.35 -17.23
C SER A 54 1.92 -0.62 -18.20
N ASP A 55 2.98 -0.14 -18.86
CA ASP A 55 3.78 -0.95 -19.80
C ASP A 55 4.42 -2.15 -19.09
N ILE A 56 4.84 -1.93 -17.84
CA ILE A 56 5.34 -2.97 -16.92
C ILE A 56 4.48 -2.91 -15.67
N HIS A 57 3.68 -3.95 -15.44
CA HIS A 57 2.81 -4.01 -14.27
C HIS A 57 3.60 -4.40 -13.00
N GLY A 58 3.77 -3.44 -12.11
CA GLY A 58 4.48 -3.55 -10.83
C GLY A 58 3.56 -3.56 -9.62
N ALA A 59 2.58 -4.48 -9.59
CA ALA A 59 1.67 -4.65 -8.46
C ALA A 59 2.42 -4.88 -7.13
N TYR A 60 1.82 -4.42 -6.03
CA TYR A 60 2.33 -4.68 -4.67
C TYR A 60 2.32 -6.16 -4.29
N GLY A 61 1.43 -6.94 -4.90
CA GLY A 61 1.38 -8.38 -4.74
C GLY A 61 0.38 -9.02 -5.69
N TRP A 62 0.37 -10.34 -5.67
CA TRP A 62 -0.56 -11.19 -6.40
C TRP A 62 -0.87 -12.41 -5.55
N TYR A 63 -2.05 -13.01 -5.74
CA TYR A 63 -2.35 -14.33 -5.21
C TYR A 63 -2.74 -15.25 -6.36
N THR A 64 -2.58 -16.55 -6.12
CA THR A 64 -3.07 -17.58 -7.04
C THR A 64 -4.16 -18.34 -6.31
N PRO A 65 -5.41 -18.30 -6.78
CA PRO A 65 -6.47 -19.12 -6.22
C PRO A 65 -6.04 -20.59 -6.22
N HIS A 66 -6.34 -21.31 -5.14
CA HIS A 66 -6.19 -22.75 -5.13
C HIS A 66 -7.41 -23.40 -5.79
N ASP A 67 -7.20 -24.42 -6.65
CA ASP A 67 -8.27 -25.17 -7.32
C ASP A 67 -9.30 -25.76 -6.33
N LYS A 68 -8.85 -26.07 -5.12
CA LYS A 68 -9.70 -26.44 -3.99
C LYS A 68 -9.24 -25.67 -2.76
N PRO A 69 -10.16 -25.23 -1.89
CA PRO A 69 -9.78 -24.64 -0.61
C PRO A 69 -8.80 -25.58 0.09
N ARG A 70 -7.60 -25.08 0.42
CA ARG A 70 -6.63 -25.88 1.14
C ARG A 70 -7.22 -26.17 2.53
N SER A 71 -7.67 -27.40 2.75
CA SER A 71 -8.13 -27.90 4.05
C SER A 71 -6.93 -27.99 5.01
N ASN A 72 -6.38 -26.84 5.39
CA ASN A 72 -5.28 -26.78 6.34
C ASN A 72 -5.65 -25.91 7.52
N THR A 73 -6.88 -26.07 8.02
CA THR A 73 -7.07 -25.94 9.46
C THR A 73 -6.49 -27.22 10.06
N ARG A 74 -5.27 -27.19 10.58
CA ARG A 74 -4.71 -28.28 11.42
C ARG A 74 -5.49 -28.45 12.74
N GLY A 75 -6.82 -28.26 12.73
CA GLY A 75 -7.64 -27.98 13.91
C GLY A 75 -7.37 -26.63 14.57
N ILE A 76 -6.55 -25.75 13.97
CA ILE A 76 -6.17 -24.48 14.59
C ILE A 76 -7.38 -23.53 14.60
N ASN A 77 -7.85 -23.22 15.79
CA ASN A 77 -8.84 -22.18 16.02
C ASN A 77 -8.14 -20.81 16.10
N TRP A 78 -8.02 -20.14 14.95
CA TRP A 78 -7.40 -18.80 14.84
C TRP A 78 -8.06 -17.76 15.75
N TYR A 79 -9.36 -17.89 16.02
CA TYR A 79 -10.08 -17.01 16.92
C TYR A 79 -9.64 -17.16 18.38
N GLN A 80 -9.24 -18.37 18.81
CA GLN A 80 -8.74 -18.63 20.16
C GLN A 80 -7.27 -18.23 20.34
N ILE A 81 -6.43 -18.41 19.32
CA ILE A 81 -4.98 -18.16 19.44
C ILE A 81 -4.56 -16.70 19.20
N LYS A 82 -5.41 -15.90 18.55
CA LYS A 82 -5.19 -14.46 18.37
C LYS A 82 -5.98 -13.69 19.43
N PRO A 83 -5.34 -13.23 20.52
CA PRO A 83 -6.06 -12.65 21.66
C PRO A 83 -6.61 -11.25 21.38
N LYS A 84 -6.10 -10.55 20.37
CA LYS A 84 -6.49 -9.16 20.07
C LYS A 84 -7.44 -9.08 18.88
N PHE A 85 -8.30 -8.06 18.89
CA PHE A 85 -9.34 -7.90 17.87
C PHE A 85 -8.79 -7.29 16.58
N ALA A 86 -8.59 -5.97 16.52
CA ALA A 86 -8.12 -5.27 15.33
C ALA A 86 -6.95 -4.33 15.64
N SER A 87 -6.05 -4.17 14.65
CA SER A 87 -4.96 -3.21 14.71
C SER A 87 -4.99 -2.27 13.51
N TRP A 88 -4.46 -1.07 13.68
CA TRP A 88 -4.17 -0.13 12.61
C TRP A 88 -2.78 0.46 12.82
N VAL A 89 -1.96 0.56 11.77
CA VAL A 89 -0.63 1.16 11.84
C VAL A 89 -0.59 2.32 10.85
N SER A 90 -0.25 3.52 11.31
CA SER A 90 -0.09 4.66 10.42
C SER A 90 0.96 5.62 10.96
N SER A 91 2.00 5.83 10.15
CA SER A 91 3.19 6.60 10.51
C SER A 91 3.21 8.01 9.91
N ARG A 92 2.31 8.31 8.96
CA ARG A 92 2.26 9.57 8.20
C ARG A 92 0.85 9.89 7.72
N HIS A 93 0.66 11.13 7.27
CA HIS A 93 -0.57 11.62 6.64
C HIS A 93 -1.79 11.54 7.56
N CYS A 94 -1.60 11.90 8.84
CA CYS A 94 -2.63 11.77 9.87
C CYS A 94 -3.84 12.69 9.66
N LYS A 95 -3.70 13.77 8.88
CA LYS A 95 -4.78 14.70 8.53
C LYS A 95 -5.40 14.37 7.16
N GLY A 96 -5.09 13.20 6.61
CA GLY A 96 -5.43 12.84 5.24
C GLY A 96 -4.48 13.43 4.19
N LEU A 97 -4.51 12.84 3.00
CA LEU A 97 -3.93 13.39 1.77
C LEU A 97 -5.06 13.66 0.79
N VAL A 98 -5.56 12.59 0.18
CA VAL A 98 -6.72 12.60 -0.72
C VAL A 98 -8.02 12.42 0.08
N TRP A 99 -7.96 11.69 1.19
CA TRP A 99 -9.08 11.45 2.10
C TRP A 99 -8.60 11.25 3.54
N ASP A 100 -9.50 11.43 4.51
CA ASP A 100 -9.19 11.36 5.94
C ASP A 100 -9.36 9.94 6.52
N ARG A 101 -8.37 9.08 6.23
CA ARG A 101 -8.31 7.71 6.77
C ARG A 101 -8.23 7.68 8.29
N THR A 102 -7.58 8.65 8.92
CA THR A 102 -7.43 8.70 10.38
C THR A 102 -8.76 8.95 11.06
N LYS A 103 -9.57 9.88 10.53
CA LYS A 103 -10.93 10.10 11.01
C LYS A 103 -11.79 8.86 10.83
N PHE A 104 -11.70 8.20 9.68
CA PHE A 104 -12.42 6.95 9.44
C PHE A 104 -12.10 5.89 10.50
N VAL A 105 -10.81 5.63 10.77
CA VAL A 105 -10.42 4.64 11.80
C VAL A 105 -10.88 5.07 13.19
N LYS A 106 -10.78 6.35 13.53
CA LYS A 106 -11.24 6.87 14.83
C LYS A 106 -12.75 6.73 15.01
N ASP A 107 -13.53 6.96 13.96
CA ASP A 107 -14.98 6.79 13.99
C ASP A 107 -15.34 5.30 14.08
N LEU A 108 -14.66 4.44 13.31
CA LEU A 108 -14.82 2.99 13.39
C LEU A 108 -14.46 2.43 14.78
N ASN A 109 -13.43 2.98 15.42
CA ASN A 109 -12.99 2.60 16.76
C ASN A 109 -14.03 2.87 17.87
N LYS A 110 -15.08 3.66 17.59
CA LYS A 110 -16.20 3.86 18.51
C LYS A 110 -17.13 2.64 18.56
N PHE A 111 -17.10 1.80 17.52
CA PHE A 111 -18.00 0.66 17.36
C PHE A 111 -17.28 -0.68 17.55
N ILE A 112 -16.02 -0.75 17.14
CA ILE A 112 -15.18 -1.96 17.28
C ILE A 112 -13.81 -1.60 17.88
N PRO A 113 -13.20 -2.45 18.72
CA PRO A 113 -11.92 -2.14 19.36
C PRO A 113 -10.76 -2.21 18.37
N ILE A 114 -10.09 -1.09 18.13
CA ILE A 114 -8.92 -0.98 17.24
C ILE A 114 -7.74 -0.39 18.02
N ASP A 115 -6.68 -1.18 18.16
CA ASP A 115 -5.40 -0.70 18.70
C ASP A 115 -4.65 0.06 17.59
N MET A 116 -4.37 1.34 17.82
CA MET A 116 -3.80 2.25 16.82
C MET A 116 -2.33 2.57 17.09
N TYR A 117 -1.46 2.21 16.15
CA TYR A 117 -0.02 2.36 16.26
C TYR A 117 0.56 3.40 15.30
N GLY A 118 1.69 3.98 15.68
CA GLY A 118 2.44 4.94 14.87
C GLY A 118 2.06 6.39 15.20
N VAL A 119 2.59 7.33 14.41
CA VAL A 119 2.44 8.77 14.63
C VAL A 119 0.97 9.22 14.62
N CYS A 120 0.12 8.52 13.86
CA CYS A 120 -1.31 8.84 13.78
C CYS A 120 -2.16 8.11 14.83
N GLY A 121 -1.56 7.18 15.58
CA GLY A 121 -2.20 6.40 16.65
C GLY A 121 -1.85 6.92 18.05
N ASN A 122 -2.17 6.11 19.07
CA ASN A 122 -1.87 6.41 20.47
C ASN A 122 -0.76 5.53 21.06
N ALA A 123 -0.29 4.52 20.32
CA ALA A 123 0.79 3.64 20.72
C ALA A 123 1.94 3.66 19.71
N THR A 124 3.16 3.40 20.19
CA THR A 124 4.33 3.23 19.31
C THR A 124 4.51 1.77 18.93
N ILE A 125 5.07 1.54 17.75
CA ILE A 125 5.51 0.23 17.29
C ILE A 125 6.91 0.35 16.69
N SER A 126 7.71 -0.70 16.83
CA SER A 126 9.04 -0.72 16.24
C SER A 126 8.98 -0.60 14.73
N ARG A 127 9.93 0.15 14.15
CA ARG A 127 10.14 0.20 12.69
C ARG A 127 10.82 -1.07 12.16
N ASN A 128 11.38 -1.89 13.04
CA ASN A 128 11.88 -3.20 12.66
C ASN A 128 10.68 -4.14 12.38
N ARG A 129 10.61 -4.65 11.15
CA ARG A 129 9.45 -5.43 10.65
C ARG A 129 9.23 -6.74 11.42
N ASP A 130 10.29 -7.42 11.85
CA ASP A 130 10.17 -8.67 12.61
C ASP A 130 9.63 -8.43 14.02
N ILE A 131 10.11 -7.37 14.67
CA ILE A 131 9.59 -6.95 15.98
C ILE A 131 8.11 -6.53 15.85
N ALA A 132 7.78 -5.73 14.83
CA ALA A 132 6.41 -5.35 14.55
C ALA A 132 5.51 -6.57 14.28
N LYS A 133 6.01 -7.56 13.53
CA LYS A 133 5.31 -8.82 13.25
C LYS A 133 4.94 -9.56 14.53
N GLY A 134 5.86 -9.64 15.50
CA GLY A 134 5.60 -10.27 16.81
C GLY A 134 4.45 -9.62 17.59
N VAL A 135 4.21 -8.33 17.36
CA VAL A 135 3.07 -7.59 17.95
C VAL A 135 1.80 -7.76 17.12
N LEU A 136 1.89 -7.52 15.81
CA LEU A 136 0.74 -7.44 14.91
C LEU A 136 0.13 -8.82 14.60
N LYS A 137 0.91 -9.90 14.66
CA LYS A 137 0.40 -11.26 14.47
C LYS A 137 -0.60 -11.71 15.54
N LYS A 138 -0.69 -11.00 16.67
CA LYS A 138 -1.65 -11.28 17.76
C LYS A 138 -3.09 -10.82 17.46
N TYR A 139 -3.28 -10.01 16.41
CA TYR A 139 -4.58 -9.49 16.01
C TYR A 139 -5.30 -10.43 15.05
N LYS A 140 -6.63 -10.45 15.11
CA LYS A 140 -7.50 -11.15 14.16
C LYS A 140 -7.64 -10.35 12.86
N PHE A 141 -7.80 -9.04 13.01
CA PHE A 141 -8.02 -8.12 11.91
C PHE A 141 -6.91 -7.06 11.83
N HIS A 142 -6.60 -6.62 10.61
CA HIS A 142 -5.73 -5.49 10.37
C HIS A 142 -6.42 -4.48 9.44
N VAL A 143 -6.59 -3.25 9.92
CA VAL A 143 -7.22 -2.18 9.18
C VAL A 143 -6.22 -1.68 8.13
N SER A 144 -6.45 -2.03 6.87
CA SER A 144 -5.52 -1.89 5.74
C SER A 144 -6.05 -0.80 4.81
N LEU A 145 -6.01 0.45 5.28
CA LEU A 145 -6.58 1.60 4.57
C LEU A 145 -5.52 2.32 3.77
N GLU A 146 -5.74 2.37 2.47
CA GLU A 146 -4.87 3.06 1.53
C GLU A 146 -4.78 4.56 1.85
N ASN A 147 -3.61 5.14 1.58
CA ASN A 147 -3.40 6.57 1.75
C ASN A 147 -4.12 7.42 0.69
N SER A 148 -4.61 6.78 -0.39
CA SER A 148 -5.25 7.40 -1.55
C SER A 148 -6.33 6.47 -2.11
N CYS A 149 -7.41 7.04 -2.64
CA CYS A 149 -8.48 6.28 -3.30
C CYS A 149 -8.17 6.15 -4.79
N CYS A 150 -7.26 5.23 -5.15
CA CYS A 150 -6.89 4.99 -6.54
C CYS A 150 -7.24 3.55 -6.96
N SER A 151 -7.67 3.40 -8.20
CA SER A 151 -7.93 2.10 -8.82
C SER A 151 -6.67 1.23 -8.75
N GLU A 152 -6.83 -0.04 -8.39
CA GLU A 152 -5.77 -1.05 -8.27
C GLU A 152 -4.62 -0.72 -7.29
N TYR A 153 -4.74 0.36 -6.50
CA TYR A 153 -3.76 0.72 -5.48
C TYR A 153 -4.02 -0.08 -4.20
N LEU A 154 -3.61 -1.34 -4.19
CA LEU A 154 -3.80 -2.28 -3.09
C LEU A 154 -2.46 -2.60 -2.45
N SER A 155 -1.98 -1.74 -1.55
CA SER A 155 -0.65 -1.84 -0.93
C SER A 155 -0.70 -2.46 0.45
N GLU A 156 -1.54 -1.94 1.34
CA GLU A 156 -1.59 -2.29 2.77
C GLU A 156 -2.17 -3.70 2.98
N VAL A 157 -2.99 -4.18 2.04
CA VAL A 157 -3.65 -5.50 2.12
C VAL A 157 -2.62 -6.65 2.15
N TRP A 158 -1.51 -6.51 1.43
CA TRP A 158 -0.49 -7.56 1.33
C TRP A 158 0.26 -7.76 2.64
N ASP A 159 0.48 -6.67 3.38
CA ASP A 159 1.11 -6.75 4.69
C ASP A 159 0.22 -7.45 5.71
N ALA A 160 -1.09 -7.19 5.68
CA ALA A 160 -2.06 -7.93 6.50
C ALA A 160 -2.05 -9.43 6.21
N LEU A 161 -2.07 -9.81 4.94
CA LEU A 161 -2.15 -11.20 4.51
C LEU A 161 -0.84 -11.96 4.74
N GLN A 162 0.30 -11.41 4.30
CA GLN A 162 1.59 -12.11 4.27
C GLN A 162 2.42 -11.90 5.55
N THR A 163 2.39 -10.69 6.11
CA THR A 163 3.28 -10.31 7.22
C THR A 163 2.59 -10.50 8.56
N TRP A 164 1.39 -9.95 8.74
CA TRP A 164 0.65 -9.95 10.00
C TRP A 164 -0.24 -11.18 10.19
N GLU A 165 -0.44 -11.97 9.14
CA GLU A 165 -1.32 -13.16 9.13
C GLU A 165 -2.70 -12.82 9.73
N SER A 166 -3.26 -11.68 9.33
CA SER A 166 -4.52 -11.12 9.83
C SER A 166 -5.50 -10.94 8.68
N VAL A 167 -6.80 -10.95 8.99
CA VAL A 167 -7.83 -10.64 7.99
C VAL A 167 -7.85 -9.12 7.74
N PRO A 168 -7.63 -8.65 6.51
CA PRO A 168 -7.61 -7.22 6.23
C PRO A 168 -9.04 -6.64 6.29
N ILE A 169 -9.19 -5.46 6.90
CA ILE A 169 -10.36 -4.60 6.75
C ILE A 169 -9.95 -3.48 5.80
N VAL A 170 -10.53 -3.43 4.62
CA VAL A 170 -10.07 -2.58 3.52
C VAL A 170 -11.07 -1.47 3.20
N LEU A 171 -10.55 -0.34 2.71
CA LEU A 171 -11.31 0.72 2.04
C LEU A 171 -10.35 1.39 1.05
N GLY A 172 -10.79 1.54 -0.19
CA GLY A 172 -9.96 2.08 -1.27
C GLY A 172 -10.55 1.71 -2.63
N GLY A 173 -10.06 0.60 -3.20
CA GLY A 173 -10.55 0.06 -4.46
C GLY A 173 -12.02 -0.38 -4.42
N THR A 174 -12.56 -0.60 -5.60
CA THR A 174 -13.83 -1.31 -5.84
C THR A 174 -13.74 -2.75 -5.34
N LYS A 175 -14.90 -3.36 -5.07
CA LYS A 175 -14.96 -4.75 -4.61
C LYS A 175 -14.32 -5.69 -5.63
N GLU A 176 -14.59 -5.44 -6.91
CA GLU A 176 -14.08 -6.23 -8.03
C GLU A 176 -12.56 -6.24 -8.09
N GLU A 177 -11.89 -5.16 -7.67
CA GLU A 177 -10.43 -5.10 -7.63
C GLU A 177 -9.82 -5.97 -6.51
N TYR A 178 -10.56 -6.20 -5.41
CA TYR A 178 -10.14 -7.14 -4.37
C TYR A 178 -10.44 -8.60 -4.72
N ASP A 179 -11.34 -8.83 -5.68
CA ASP A 179 -11.76 -10.16 -6.15
C ASP A 179 -10.91 -10.69 -7.34
N LYS A 180 -10.05 -9.85 -7.93
CA LYS A 180 -9.06 -10.22 -8.97
C LYS A 180 -7.84 -10.92 -8.38
#